data_AF-A0A7S0QBI0-F1
#
_entry.id   AF-A0A7S0QBI0-F1
#
_cell.length_a   1.000
_cell.length_b   1.000
_cell.length_c   1.000
_cell.angle_alpha   90.00
_cell.angle_beta   90.00
_cell.angle_gamma   90.00
#
_symmetry.space_group_name_H-M   'P 1'
#
loop_
_entity.id
_entity.type
_entity.pdbx_description
1 polymer ?
#
loop_
_entity_poly.entity_id
_entity_poly.type
_entity_poly.pdbx_seq_one_letter_code
_entity_poly.pdbx_strand_id
1 'polypeptide(L)'
;IPHRLAFFSGGCVQVKRLKQQLEARRHRLISSDLHHRYFPFAADFGPGNLSIVHRFCTSFAKRMAIDDGQVLVYCFQDNFEARANASFLLGALMMLYGGWTP
;
A
#
# COMPACT_ATOMS: atom_id res chain seq x y z
N ILE A 1 7.62 12.88 -1.24
CA ILE A 1 6.98 11.54 -1.18
C ILE A 1 7.32 10.77 0.11
N PRO A 2 8.57 10.70 0.64
CA PRO A 2 8.87 9.75 1.72
C PRO A 2 8.54 10.24 3.14
N HIS A 3 8.60 11.54 3.46
CA HIS A 3 8.44 12.01 4.84
C HIS A 3 7.04 11.77 5.45
N ARG A 4 6.07 11.32 4.65
CA ARG A 4 4.68 11.15 5.06
C ARG A 4 4.10 9.79 4.67
N LEU A 5 4.94 8.81 4.34
CA LEU A 5 4.47 7.47 4.01
C LEU A 5 5.03 6.44 5.00
N ALA A 6 4.15 5.72 5.66
CA ALA A 6 4.44 4.66 6.59
C ALA A 6 3.72 3.36 6.19
N PHE A 7 4.24 2.23 6.64
CA PHE A 7 3.76 0.90 6.27
C PHE A 7 3.34 0.12 7.50
N PHE A 8 2.17 -0.52 7.42
CA PHE A 8 1.65 -1.34 8.51
C PHE A 8 1.13 -2.67 7.97
N SER A 9 1.76 -3.75 8.43
CA SER A 9 1.25 -5.12 8.29
C SER A 9 0.54 -5.49 9.58
N GLY A 10 -0.75 -5.80 9.52
CA GLY A 10 -1.48 -6.30 10.69
C GLY A 10 -2.92 -6.69 10.35
N GLY A 11 -3.50 -7.56 11.18
CA GLY A 11 -4.83 -8.11 10.96
C GLY A 11 -5.94 -7.05 11.06
N CYS A 12 -7.11 -7.35 10.47
CA CYS A 12 -8.27 -6.43 10.39
C CYS A 12 -8.71 -5.84 11.74
N VAL A 13 -8.61 -6.61 12.83
CA VAL A 13 -8.93 -6.16 14.20
C VAL A 13 -7.93 -5.10 14.70
N GLN A 14 -6.64 -5.29 14.40
CA GLN A 14 -5.60 -4.30 14.74
C GLN A 14 -5.82 -3.01 13.94
N VAL A 15 -6.24 -3.09 12.68
CA VAL A 15 -6.49 -1.93 11.83
C VAL A 15 -7.59 -1.00 12.40
N LYS A 16 -8.68 -1.54 12.97
CA LYS A 16 -9.75 -0.72 13.58
C LYS A 16 -9.26 0.05 14.82
N ARG A 17 -8.57 -0.64 15.72
CA ARG A 17 -7.99 -0.02 16.93
C ARG A 17 -6.91 1.00 16.56
N LEU A 18 -6.09 0.65 15.57
CA LEU A 18 -5.04 1.52 15.05
C LEU A 18 -5.64 2.77 14.41
N LYS A 19 -6.73 2.65 13.65
CA LYS A 19 -7.43 3.80 13.03
C LYS A 19 -7.76 4.88 14.06
N GLN A 20 -8.37 4.49 15.18
CA GLN A 20 -8.77 5.42 16.24
C GLN A 20 -7.56 6.09 16.91
N GLN A 21 -6.45 5.38 17.07
CA GLN A 21 -5.21 5.93 17.64
C GLN A 21 -4.45 6.83 16.65
N LEU A 22 -4.54 6.53 15.35
CA LEU A 22 -3.83 7.22 14.28
C LEU A 22 -4.52 8.51 13.84
N GLU A 23 -5.85 8.56 13.84
CA GLU A 23 -6.60 9.78 13.52
C GLU A 23 -6.24 10.91 14.48
N ALA A 24 -6.07 10.61 15.77
CA ALA A 24 -5.59 11.56 16.79
C ALA A 24 -4.16 12.08 16.53
N ARG A 25 -3.37 11.35 15.73
CA ARG A 25 -1.96 11.66 15.42
C ARG A 25 -1.76 12.20 14.01
N ARG A 26 -2.81 12.64 13.31
CA ARG A 26 -2.77 13.06 11.89
C ARG A 26 -2.27 11.97 10.95
N HIS A 27 -2.59 10.71 11.22
CA HIS A 27 -2.28 9.61 10.32
C HIS A 27 -3.56 9.13 9.63
N ARG A 28 -3.50 8.93 8.31
CA ARG A 28 -4.60 8.42 7.50
C ARG A 28 -4.27 7.03 6.99
N LEU A 29 -5.12 6.07 7.33
CA LEU A 29 -5.04 4.72 6.80
C LEU A 29 -5.49 4.70 5.35
N ILE A 30 -4.69 4.06 4.50
CA ILE A 30 -5.00 3.81 3.11
C ILE A 30 -4.75 2.34 2.78
N SER A 31 -5.59 1.78 1.93
CA SER A 31 -5.41 0.44 1.39
C SER A 31 -5.78 0.44 -0.10
N SER A 32 -5.38 -0.62 -0.77
CA SER A 32 -5.75 -0.91 -2.16
C SER A 32 -6.12 -2.38 -2.23
N ASP A 33 -7.18 -2.74 -2.90
CA ASP A 33 -7.52 -4.14 -3.16
C ASP A 33 -6.66 -4.77 -4.27
N LEU A 34 -5.86 -3.97 -4.97
CA LEU A 34 -5.05 -4.39 -6.11
C LEU A 34 -4.00 -5.46 -5.75
N HIS A 35 -3.55 -5.52 -4.51
CA HIS A 35 -2.62 -6.56 -4.05
C HIS A 35 -3.26 -7.96 -3.92
N HIS A 36 -4.59 -8.05 -4.06
CA HIS A 36 -5.34 -9.32 -4.10
C HIS A 36 -5.77 -9.73 -5.52
N ARG A 37 -5.49 -8.91 -6.54
CA ARG A 37 -6.05 -9.12 -7.90
C ARG A 37 -5.18 -9.98 -8.81
N TYR A 38 -4.22 -10.71 -8.26
CA TYR A 38 -3.48 -11.69 -9.03
C TYR A 38 -4.38 -12.91 -9.30
N PHE A 39 -4.40 -13.38 -10.55
CA PHE A 39 -5.13 -14.59 -10.92
C PHE A 39 -4.11 -15.73 -11.08
N PRO A 40 -4.10 -16.71 -10.15
CA PRO A 40 -3.11 -17.78 -10.15
C PRO A 40 -3.38 -18.78 -11.28
N PHE A 41 -2.32 -19.28 -11.91
CA PHE A 41 -2.43 -20.42 -12.85
C PHE A 41 -2.31 -21.77 -12.12
N ALA A 42 -1.51 -21.82 -11.05
CA ALA A 42 -1.27 -22.96 -10.20
C ALA A 42 -1.03 -22.49 -8.74
N ALA A 43 0.17 -22.69 -8.20
CA ALA A 43 0.57 -22.28 -6.85
C ALA A 43 1.27 -20.90 -6.81
N ASP A 44 1.34 -20.20 -7.95
CA ASP A 44 1.79 -18.83 -8.06
C ASP A 44 0.81 -17.87 -7.40
N PHE A 45 1.31 -16.79 -6.78
CA PHE A 45 0.48 -15.79 -6.10
C PHE A 45 0.78 -14.35 -6.55
N GLY A 46 1.77 -14.16 -7.43
CA GLY A 46 2.19 -12.83 -7.85
C GLY A 46 3.60 -12.78 -8.46
N PRO A 47 4.11 -11.56 -8.70
CA PRO A 47 3.42 -10.28 -8.51
C PRO A 47 2.35 -9.99 -9.57
N GLY A 48 1.49 -9.01 -9.30
CA GLY A 48 0.52 -8.49 -10.26
C GLY A 48 1.18 -8.00 -11.56
N ASN A 49 0.46 -8.12 -12.68
CA ASN A 49 0.95 -7.65 -13.97
C ASN A 49 1.10 -6.11 -14.04
N LEU A 50 1.70 -5.61 -15.13
CA LEU A 50 2.00 -4.19 -15.30
C LEU A 50 0.76 -3.27 -15.23
N SER A 51 -0.41 -3.78 -15.63
CA SER A 51 -1.66 -3.02 -15.50
C SER A 51 -2.03 -2.77 -14.03
N ILE A 52 -1.80 -3.75 -13.14
CA ILE A 52 -2.02 -3.62 -11.71
C ILE A 52 -1.04 -2.60 -11.13
N VAL A 53 0.24 -2.68 -11.51
CA VAL A 53 1.28 -1.72 -11.09
C VAL A 53 0.90 -0.29 -11.48
N HIS A 54 0.55 -0.06 -12.76
CA HIS A 54 0.17 1.24 -13.25
C HIS A 54 -1.06 1.81 -12.53
N ARG A 55 -2.11 0.99 -12.36
CA ARG A 55 -3.33 1.40 -11.63
C ARG A 55 -3.06 1.71 -10.17
N PHE A 56 -2.20 0.92 -9.52
CA PHE A 56 -1.79 1.16 -8.15
C PHE A 56 -1.05 2.49 -8.04
N CYS A 57 0.03 2.66 -8.81
CA CYS A 57 0.88 3.84 -8.73
C CYS A 57 0.10 5.13 -9.04
N THR A 58 -0.72 5.13 -10.10
CA THR A 58 -1.53 6.30 -10.46
C THR A 58 -2.58 6.66 -9.40
N SER A 59 -3.30 5.68 -8.87
CA SER A 59 -4.30 5.89 -7.81
C SER A 59 -3.64 6.37 -6.52
N PHE A 60 -2.52 5.76 -6.14
CA PHE A 60 -1.81 6.06 -4.91
C PHE A 60 -1.12 7.44 -4.99
N ALA A 61 -0.47 7.76 -6.11
CA ALA A 61 0.14 9.07 -6.33
C ALA A 61 -0.90 10.20 -6.24
N LYS A 62 -2.09 10.02 -6.78
CA LYS A 62 -3.20 10.99 -6.62
C LYS A 62 -3.58 11.20 -5.15
N ARG A 63 -3.63 10.12 -4.35
CA ARG A 63 -3.92 10.21 -2.90
C ARG A 63 -2.79 10.89 -2.13
N MET A 64 -1.53 10.67 -2.54
CA MET A 64 -0.35 11.32 -1.95
C MET A 64 -0.23 12.80 -2.32
N ALA A 65 -0.76 13.22 -3.47
CA ALA A 65 -0.73 14.61 -3.92
C ALA A 65 -1.68 15.51 -3.11
N ILE A 66 -2.62 14.94 -2.35
CA ILE A 66 -3.48 15.69 -1.43
C ILE A 66 -2.62 16.12 -0.22
N ASP A 67 -2.28 17.40 -0.14
CA ASP A 67 -1.58 17.97 1.01
C ASP A 67 -2.57 18.36 2.11
N ASP A 68 -2.80 17.44 3.04
CA ASP A 68 -3.59 17.65 4.27
C ASP A 68 -2.70 17.60 5.53
N GLY A 69 -1.37 17.56 5.35
CA GLY A 69 -0.40 17.39 6.43
C GLY A 69 -0.52 16.05 7.18
N GLN A 70 -1.23 15.06 6.64
CA GLN A 70 -1.34 13.74 7.26
C GLN A 70 -0.23 12.79 6.81
N VAL A 71 0.17 11.89 7.71
CA VAL A 71 1.01 10.73 7.36
C VAL A 71 0.10 9.63 6.83
N LEU A 72 0.39 9.15 5.63
CA LEU A 72 -0.30 8.05 4.99
C LEU A 72 0.25 6.72 5.51
N VAL A 73 -0.62 5.86 5.99
CA VAL A 73 -0.26 4.53 6.47
C VAL A 73 -0.88 3.51 5.53
N TYR A 74 -0.06 2.83 4.74
CA TYR A 74 -0.54 1.77 3.85
C TYR A 74 -0.74 0.47 4.63
N CYS A 75 -1.98 -0.03 4.60
CA CYS A 75 -2.40 -1.25 5.26
C CYS A 75 -2.74 -2.34 4.26
N PHE A 76 -2.31 -3.56 4.57
CA PHE A 76 -2.60 -4.79 3.85
C PHE A 76 -2.87 -5.93 4.85
N GLN A 77 -3.54 -6.97 4.37
CA GLN A 77 -3.92 -8.11 5.22
C GLN A 77 -2.72 -8.90 5.72
N ASP A 78 -2.88 -9.56 6.87
CA ASP A 78 -1.85 -10.43 7.47
C ASP A 78 -1.86 -11.84 6.88
N ASN A 79 -1.81 -11.93 5.54
CA ASN A 79 -1.45 -13.17 4.85
C ASN A 79 -0.21 -12.92 4.00
N PHE A 80 0.59 -13.97 3.82
CA PHE A 80 1.91 -13.86 3.19
C PHE A 80 1.83 -13.32 1.76
N GLU A 81 0.90 -13.83 0.94
CA GLU A 81 0.74 -13.47 -0.47
C GLU A 81 0.34 -12.00 -0.65
N ALA A 82 -0.64 -11.54 0.12
CA ALA A 82 -1.09 -10.16 0.11
C ALA A 82 0.02 -9.22 0.57
N ARG A 83 0.78 -9.59 1.60
CA ARG A 83 1.93 -8.82 2.08
C ARG A 83 3.02 -8.73 1.00
N ALA A 84 3.37 -9.84 0.35
CA ALA A 84 4.36 -9.85 -0.72
C ALA A 84 3.94 -8.95 -1.89
N ASN A 85 2.70 -9.09 -2.36
CA ASN A 85 2.16 -8.27 -3.45
C ASN A 85 2.03 -6.79 -3.07
N ALA A 86 1.62 -6.49 -1.84
CA ALA A 86 1.52 -5.12 -1.32
C ALA A 86 2.90 -4.45 -1.23
N SER A 87 3.90 -5.16 -0.69
CA SER A 87 5.28 -4.70 -0.64
C SER A 87 5.88 -4.49 -2.03
N PHE A 88 5.60 -5.38 -2.98
CA PHE A 88 6.01 -5.23 -4.37
C PHE A 88 5.44 -3.96 -5.01
N LEU A 89 4.11 -3.75 -4.91
CA LEU A 89 3.44 -2.57 -5.48
C LEU A 89 3.97 -1.27 -4.88
N LEU A 90 4.25 -1.30 -3.59
CA LEU A 90 4.83 -0.17 -2.88
C LEU A 90 6.27 0.12 -3.32
N GLY A 91 7.11 -0.91 -3.46
CA GLY A 91 8.45 -0.78 -4.01
C GLY A 91 8.42 -0.20 -5.43
N ALA A 92 7.51 -0.67 -6.27
CA ALA A 92 7.29 -0.12 -7.60
C ALA A 92 6.90 1.36 -7.56
N LEU A 93 6.02 1.77 -6.65
CA LEU A 93 5.68 3.19 -6.46
C LEU A 93 6.91 4.02 -6.06
N MET A 94 7.73 3.53 -5.11
CA MET A 94 8.93 4.23 -4.65
C MET A 94 9.96 4.40 -5.77
N MET A 95 10.18 3.38 -6.59
CA MET A 95 11.10 3.47 -7.73
C MET A 95 10.54 4.37 -8.84
N LEU A 96 9.32 4.11 -9.30
CA LEU A 96 8.75 4.77 -10.48
C LEU A 96 8.34 6.23 -10.24
N TYR A 97 7.83 6.54 -9.04
CA TYR A 97 7.32 7.88 -8.70
C TYR A 97 8.15 8.57 -7.62
N GLY A 98 8.82 7.80 -6.76
CA GLY A 98 9.63 8.34 -5.67
C GLY A 98 11.07 8.68 -6.07
N GLY A 99 11.58 8.18 -7.20
CA GLY A 99 12.98 8.34 -7.62
C GLY A 99 13.96 7.48 -6.82
N TRP A 100 13.49 6.40 -6.20
CA TRP A 100 14.33 5.48 -5.42
C TRP A 100 15.04 4.50 -6.33
N THR A 101 16.23 4.07 -5.94
CA THR A 101 16.93 2.95 -6.58
C THR A 101 16.58 1.64 -5.87
N PRO A 102 16.72 0.48 -6.54
CA PRO A 102 16.56 -0.84 -5.92
C PRO A 102 17.47 -1.05 -4.69
#